data_AF-A0A1Y5TEA1-F1
#
_entry.id   AF-A0A1Y5TEA1-F1
#
_cell.length_a   1.000
_cell.length_b   1.000
_cell.length_c   1.000
_cell.angle_alpha   90.00
_cell.angle_beta   90.00
_cell.angle_gamma   90.00
#
_symmetry.space_group_name_H-M   'P 1'
#
loop_
_entity.id
_entity.type
_entity.pdbx_description
1 polymer ?
#
loop_
_entity_poly.entity_id
_entity_poly.type
_entity_poly.pdbx_seq_one_letter_code
_entity_poly.pdbx_strand_id
1 'polypeptide(L)' 'MFKGFITSMVIITSFLLVLPAVMVWSVSGKDWFEKLQQLTPLL' A
#
# COMPACT_ATOMS: atom_id res chain seq x y z
N MET A 1 -19.91 1.83 -25.79
CA MET A 1 -20.13 1.32 -24.41
C MET A 1 -18.87 0.73 -23.76
N PHE A 2 -17.95 0.11 -24.50
CA PHE A 2 -16.78 -0.58 -23.94
C PHE A 2 -15.71 0.35 -23.31
N LYS A 3 -15.52 1.56 -23.82
CA LYS A 3 -14.54 2.55 -23.31
C LYS A 3 -14.79 2.95 -21.85
N GLY A 4 -16.05 3.14 -21.47
CA GLY A 4 -16.42 3.46 -20.09
C GLY A 4 -16.14 2.31 -19.13
N PHE A 5 -16.41 1.07 -19.57
CA PHE A 5 -16.14 -0.13 -18.78
C PHE A 5 -14.66 -0.32 -18.47
N ILE A 6 -13.78 -0.21 -19.48
CA ILE A 6 -12.33 -0.29 -19.29
C ILE A 6 -11.83 0.82 -18.37
N THR A 7 -12.30 2.06 -18.58
CA THR A 7 -11.88 3.20 -17.77
C THR A 7 -12.25 3.01 -16.30
N SER A 8 -13.48 2.57 -16.02
CA SER A 8 -13.92 2.25 -14.65
C SER A 8 -13.12 1.11 -14.03
N MET A 9 -12.83 0.05 -14.79
CA MET A 9 -11.99 -1.05 -14.30
C MET A 9 -10.59 -0.56 -13.92
N VAL A 10 -9.93 0.22 -14.76
CA VAL A 10 -8.59 0.76 -14.47
C VAL A 10 -8.62 1.62 -13.22
N ILE A 11 -9.60 2.53 -13.09
CA ILE A 11 -9.73 3.40 -11.91
C ILE A 11 -9.94 2.57 -10.64
N ILE A 12 -10.85 1.60 -10.66
CA ILE A 12 -11.14 0.75 -9.50
C ILE A 12 -9.93 -0.08 -9.12
N THR A 13 -9.27 -0.73 -10.10
CA THR A 13 -8.07 -1.53 -9.86
C THR A 13 -6.92 -0.68 -9.33
N SER A 14 -6.69 0.50 -9.91
CA SER A 14 -5.69 1.44 -9.40
C SER A 14 -6.01 1.87 -7.97
N PHE A 15 -7.25 2.18 -7.66
CA PHE A 15 -7.65 2.59 -6.31
C PHE A 15 -7.47 1.45 -5.29
N LEU A 16 -7.84 0.22 -5.66
CA LEU A 16 -7.67 -0.97 -4.83
C LEU A 16 -6.21 -1.33 -4.57
N LEU A 17 -5.28 -0.95 -5.44
CA LEU A 17 -3.84 -1.19 -5.24
C LEU A 17 -3.15 -0.03 -4.52
N VAL A 18 -3.51 1.21 -4.86
CA VAL A 18 -2.88 2.42 -4.31
C VAL A 18 -3.25 2.62 -2.85
N LEU A 19 -4.52 2.41 -2.46
CA LEU A 19 -4.94 2.59 -1.06
C LEU A 19 -4.18 1.68 -0.08
N PRO A 20 -4.12 0.35 -0.29
CA PRO A 20 -3.35 -0.53 0.58
C PRO A 20 -1.86 -0.21 0.56
N ALA A 21 -1.29 0.14 -0.59
CA ALA A 21 0.12 0.51 -0.69
C ALA A 21 0.44 1.77 0.11
N VAL A 22 -0.43 2.79 0.04
CA VAL A 22 -0.29 4.03 0.83
C VAL A 22 -0.54 3.77 2.32
N MET A 23 -1.49 2.91 2.67
CA MET A 23 -1.74 2.51 4.07
C MET A 23 -0.56 1.74 4.65
N VAL A 24 0.00 0.77 3.91
CA VAL A 24 1.20 0.05 4.32
C VAL A 24 2.38 1.01 4.42
N TRP A 25 2.56 1.92 3.45
CA TRP A 25 3.64 2.90 3.51
C TRP A 25 3.50 3.89 4.68
N SER A 26 2.26 4.30 4.99
CA SER A 26 1.92 5.16 6.12
C SER A 26 2.15 4.46 7.47
N VAL A 27 1.69 3.21 7.60
CA VAL A 27 1.91 2.39 8.81
C VAL A 27 3.38 2.00 8.97
N SER A 28 4.07 1.80 7.85
CA SER A 28 5.52 1.61 7.79
C SER A 28 6.28 2.94 7.75
N GLY A 29 5.66 4.07 8.12
CA GLY A 29 6.36 5.34 8.22
C GLY A 29 7.39 5.31 9.35
N LYS A 30 8.63 5.74 9.06
CA LYS A 30 9.83 5.99 9.91
C LYS A 30 10.21 5.00 11.02
N ASP A 31 9.26 4.57 11.84
CA ASP A 31 9.46 3.78 13.06
C ASP A 31 9.35 2.27 12.80
N TRP A 32 9.01 1.84 11.58
CA TRP A 32 8.90 0.41 11.24
C TRP A 32 10.25 -0.31 11.37
N PHE A 33 11.34 0.37 10.99
CA PHE A 33 12.69 -0.15 11.11
C PHE A 33 13.12 -0.22 12.58
N GLU A 34 12.79 0.81 13.37
CA GLU A 34 13.01 0.81 14.82
C GLU A 34 12.20 -0.28 15.54
N LYS A 35 10.94 -0.51 15.12
CA LYS A 35 10.11 -1.62 15.63
C LYS A 35 10.63 -2.99 15.22
N LEU A 36 11.20 -3.13 14.02
CA LEU A 36 11.86 -4.38 13.59
C LEU A 36 13.15 -4.65 14.38
N GLN A 37 13.93 -3.61 14.67
CA GLN A 37 15.11 -3.72 15.53
C GLN A 37 14.72 -4.07 16.98
N GLN A 38 13.61 -3.52 17.49
CA GLN A 38 13.08 -3.91 18.81
C GLN A 38 12.57 -5.35 18.87
N LEU A 39 11.98 -5.85 17.78
CA LEU A 39 11.46 -7.22 17.69
C LEU A 39 12.56 -8.28 17.46
N THR A 40 13.74 -7.86 17.00
CA THR A 40 14.85 -8.78 16.66
C THR A 40 16.12 -8.32 17.38
N PRO A 41 16.27 -8.60 18.69
CA PRO A 41 17.39 -8.10 19.51
C PRO A 41 18.76 -8.76 19.20
N LEU A 42 18.95 -9.31 18.01
CA LEU A 42 20.10 -10.15 17.64
C LEU A 42 20.76 -9.74 16.30
N LEU A 43 20.44 -8.56 15.74
CA LEU A 43 21.19 -7.91 14.66
C LEU A 43 21.69 -6.53 15.10
#